data_AF-A0A9D5ZT98-F1
#
_entry.id   AF-A0A9D5ZT98-F1
#
_cell.length_a   1.000
_cell.length_b   1.000
_cell.length_c   1.000
_cell.angle_alpha   90.00
_cell.angle_beta   90.00
_cell.angle_gamma   90.00
#
_symmetry.space_group_name_H-M   'P 1'
#
loop_
_entity.id
_entity.type
_entity.pdbx_description
1 polymer ?
#
loop_
_entity_poly.entity_id
_entity_poly.type
_entity_poly.pdbx_seq_one_letter_code
_entity_poly.pdbx_strand_id
1 'polypeptide(L)' 'MEMTLNEIEQLIEHKLIDFLGDPDSGLELREDFKEKLEKRLNNPTSSISHDEVIKLFD' A
#
# COMPACT_ATOMS: atom_id res chain seq x y z
N MET A 1 18.05 28.28 1.91
CA MET A 1 17.88 26.84 1.65
C MET A 1 16.61 26.75 0.84
N GLU A 2 16.74 26.41 -0.44
CA GLU A 2 15.59 26.29 -1.33
C GLU A 2 14.99 24.90 -1.13
N MET A 3 13.69 24.84 -0.87
CA MET A 3 12.99 23.56 -0.74
C MET A 3 12.81 22.95 -2.12
N THR A 4 13.10 21.67 -2.24
CA THR A 4 12.80 20.86 -3.42
C THR A 4 11.29 20.62 -3.53
N LEU A 5 10.81 20.29 -4.74
CA LEU A 5 9.40 19.94 -4.96
C LEU A 5 8.94 18.79 -4.06
N ASN A 6 9.78 17.77 -3.89
CA ASN A 6 9.48 16.62 -3.03
C ASN A 6 9.29 17.05 -1.56
N GLU A 7 10.11 17.98 -1.06
CA GLU A 7 9.94 18.51 0.30
C GLU A 7 8.66 19.34 0.45
N ILE A 8 8.22 20.02 -0.61
CA ILE A 8 6.95 20.75 -0.63
C ILE A 8 5.76 19.77 -0.60
N GLU A 9 5.80 18.70 -1.40
CA GLU A 9 4.77 17.66 -1.41
C GLU A 9 4.64 17.00 -0.03
N GLN A 10 5.77 16.61 0.57
CA GLN A 10 5.82 16.03 1.91
C GLN A 10 5.30 17.01 2.97
N LEU A 11 5.58 18.32 2.84
CA LEU A 11 5.05 19.33 3.75
C LEU A 11 3.52 19.46 3.64
N ILE A 12 2.98 19.43 2.42
CA ILE A 12 1.54 19.50 2.17
C ILE A 12 0.84 18.26 2.74
N GLU A 13 1.36 17.07 2.46
CA GLU A 13 0.81 15.80 2.96
C GLU A 13 0.74 15.77 4.49
N HIS A 14 1.85 16.11 5.17
CA HIS A 14 1.85 16.20 6.64
C HIS A 14 0.85 17.22 7.17
N LYS A 15 0.72 18.39 6.52
CA LYS A 15 -0.25 19.40 6.93
C LYS A 15 -1.69 18.93 6.74
N LEU A 16 -1.98 18.14 5.71
CA LEU A 16 -3.30 17.55 5.52
C LEU A 16 -3.61 16.52 6.61
N ILE A 17 -2.67 15.63 6.95
CA ILE A 17 -2.82 14.66 8.04
C ILE A 17 -3.00 15.36 9.40
N ASP A 18 -2.21 16.41 9.68
CA ASP A 18 -2.33 17.20 10.92
C ASP A 18 -3.75 17.77 11.12
N PHE A 19 -4.38 18.23 10.04
CA PHE A 19 -5.68 18.89 10.08
C PHE A 19 -6.87 17.94 9.97
N LEU A 20 -6.77 16.92 9.13
CA LEU A 20 -7.88 16.03 8.75
C LEU A 20 -7.78 14.64 9.40
N GLY A 21 -6.62 14.32 9.96
CA GLY A 21 -6.29 12.99 10.45
C GLY A 21 -5.73 12.09 9.35
N ASP A 22 -5.24 10.92 9.76
CA ASP A 22 -4.81 9.87 8.84
C ASP A 22 -6.07 9.25 8.18
N PRO A 23 -6.23 9.34 6.84
CA PRO A 23 -7.37 8.78 6.13
C PRO A 23 -7.49 7.26 6.26
N ASP A 24 -6.39 6.57 6.58
CA ASP A 24 -6.36 5.13 6.81
C ASP A 24 -6.70 4.74 8.26
N SER A 25 -6.95 5.71 9.13
CA SER A 25 -7.39 5.47 10.52
C SER A 25 -8.63 4.58 10.56
N GLY A 26 -8.54 3.46 11.27
CA GLY A 26 -9.63 2.48 11.38
C GLY A 26 -9.77 1.51 10.21
N LEU A 27 -8.88 1.58 9.21
CA LEU A 27 -8.77 0.58 8.13
C LEU A 27 -7.79 -0.55 8.47
N GLU A 28 -7.63 -0.84 9.76
CA GLU A 28 -6.77 -1.91 10.24
C GLU A 28 -7.25 -3.27 9.71
N LEU A 29 -6.32 -4.06 9.19
CA LEU A 29 -6.63 -5.43 8.82
C LEU A 29 -6.99 -6.23 10.07
N ARG A 30 -8.06 -7.00 9.99
CA ARG A 30 -8.40 -7.97 11.03
C ARG A 30 -7.24 -8.95 11.25
N GLU A 31 -7.02 -9.37 12.49
CA GLU A 31 -5.91 -10.27 12.84
C GLU A 31 -5.94 -11.60 12.07
N ASP A 32 -7.12 -12.17 11.85
CA ASP A 32 -7.28 -13.40 11.07
C ASP A 32 -6.85 -13.22 9.59
N PHE A 33 -7.06 -12.03 9.04
CA PHE A 33 -6.63 -11.67 7.70
C PHE A 33 -5.11 -11.48 7.65
N LYS A 34 -4.52 -10.80 8.66
CA LYS A 34 -3.06 -10.61 8.77
C LYS A 34 -2.34 -11.96 8.81
N GLU A 35 -2.76 -12.88 9.68
CA GLU A 35 -2.16 -14.22 9.78
C GLU A 35 -2.24 -14.99 8.44
N LYS A 36 -3.36 -14.86 7.73
CA LYS A 36 -3.54 -15.51 6.43
C LYS A 36 -2.65 -14.88 5.35
N LEU A 37 -2.47 -13.56 5.38
CA LEU A 37 -1.58 -12.84 4.48
C LEU A 37 -0.12 -13.23 4.71
N GLU A 38 0.33 -13.24 5.97
CA GLU A 38 1.68 -13.69 6.33
C GLU A 38 1.96 -15.12 5.87
N LYS A 39 1.03 -16.05 6.08
CA LYS A 39 1.17 -17.45 5.61
C LYS A 39 1.34 -17.54 4.09
N ARG A 40 0.70 -16.66 3.32
CA ARG A 40 0.82 -16.61 1.85
C ARG A 40 2.12 -15.97 1.40
N LEU A 41 2.55 -14.90 2.06
CA LEU A 41 3.82 -14.25 1.74
C LEU A 41 5.01 -15.18 2.06
N ASN A 42 4.93 -15.93 3.15
CA ASN A 42 5.94 -16.91 3.55
C ASN A 42 5.92 -18.20 2.72
N ASN A 43 4.80 -18.50 2.06
CA ASN A 43 4.68 -19.61 1.11
C ASN A 43 4.25 -19.03 -0.24
N PRO A 44 5.15 -18.35 -0.97
CA PRO A 44 4.81 -17.73 -2.23
C PRO A 44 4.22 -18.81 -3.14
N THR A 45 2.91 -18.76 -3.34
CA THR A 45 2.27 -19.51 -4.43
C THR A 45 2.97 -19.10 -5.71
N SER A 46 3.12 -20.03 -6.65
CA SER A 46 3.65 -19.73 -7.99
C SER A 46 2.94 -18.50 -8.55
N SER A 47 3.64 -17.37 -8.57
CA SER A 47 3.14 -16.16 -9.22
C SER A 47 3.23 -16.39 -10.71
N ILE A 48 2.12 -16.21 -11.43
CA ILE A 48 2.15 -16.16 -12.88
C ILE A 48 2.54 -14.75 -13.32
N SER A 49 3.29 -14.64 -14.41
CA SER A 49 3.66 -13.35 -14.97
C SER A 49 2.44 -12.60 -15.51
N HIS A 50 2.54 -11.28 -15.65
CA HIS A 50 1.46 -10.47 -16.24
C HIS A 50 1.08 -10.97 -17.64
N ASP A 51 2.07 -11.36 -18.44
CA ASP A 51 1.86 -11.92 -19.78
C ASP A 51 1.08 -13.24 -19.76
N GLU A 52 1.29 -14.08 -18.74
CA GLU A 52 0.52 -15.32 -18.55
C GLU A 52 -0.92 -15.06 -18.12
N VAL A 53 -1.17 -14.02 -17.32
CA VAL A 53 -2.54 -13.60 -16.96
C VAL A 53 -3.32 -13.17 -18.20
N ILE A 54 -2.74 -12.32 -19.05
CA ILE A 54 -3.40 -11.85 -20.28
C ILE A 54 -3.83 -13.05 -21.14
N LYS A 55 -2.95 -14.03 -21.35
CA LYS A 55 -3.25 -15.23 -22.14
C LYS A 55 -4.37 -16.12 -21.59
N LEU A 56 -4.65 -16.05 -20.28
CA LEU A 56 -5.65 -16.90 -19.63
C LEU A 56 -7.05 -16.27 -19.62
N PHE A 57 -7.14 -14.94 -19.73
CA PHE A 57 -8.37 -14.20 -19.46
C PHE A 57 -8.83 -13.25 -20.59
N ASP A 58 -8.03 -13.07 -21.65
CA ASP A 58 -8.45 -12.48 -22.94
C ASP A 58 -8.84 -13.55 -23.97
#